data_AF-A0A935S734-F1
#
_entry.id   AF-A0A935S734-F1
#
_cell.length_a   1.000
_cell.length_b   1.000
_cell.length_c   1.000
_cell.angle_alpha   90.00
_cell.angle_beta   90.00
_cell.angle_gamma   90.00
#
_symmetry.space_group_name_H-M   'P 1'
#
loop_
_entity.id
_entity.type
_entity.pdbx_description
1 polymer ?
#
loop_
_entity_poly.entity_id
_entity_poly.type
_entity_poly.pdbx_seq_one_letter_code
_entity_poly.pdbx_strand_id
1 'polypeptide(L)'
;MGKRSKDSSLIISEGLDAVKIMTIHKSKGLEFPIVIMPFCSWDIAKESEQWVKLNDDELPIESVYLKLNKNTRTAGFSEEVEQEDQEKTLDNINKLYVAFTRAVDELHIISSMNNRSTRKTVDHWLRPFIETNNLLSKTEKGYEFGAATKPSKPSEYISGIIELDHLDIKSDLHSIKIKGSFKW
;
A
#
# COMPACT_ATOMS: atom_id res chain seq x y z
N MET A 1 -16.45 15.94 28.13
CA MET A 1 -16.64 14.81 27.19
C MET A 1 -16.25 15.27 25.78
N GLY A 2 -15.19 14.70 25.21
CA GLY A 2 -14.48 15.24 24.05
C GLY A 2 -15.26 15.21 22.73
N LYS A 3 -15.18 16.32 21.99
CA LYS A 3 -15.70 16.46 20.62
C LYS A 3 -14.91 15.53 19.68
N ARG A 4 -15.63 14.71 18.90
CA ARG A 4 -15.11 13.95 17.76
C ARG A 4 -14.47 14.92 16.76
N SER A 5 -13.19 14.72 16.45
CA SER A 5 -12.50 15.42 15.37
C SER A 5 -13.21 15.15 14.05
N LYS A 6 -13.55 16.22 13.32
CA LYS A 6 -13.99 16.14 11.92
C LYS A 6 -12.87 15.50 11.11
N ASP A 7 -13.19 14.51 10.28
CA ASP A 7 -12.32 14.05 9.21
C ASP A 7 -11.99 15.25 8.31
N SER A 8 -10.83 15.86 8.52
CA SER A 8 -10.32 16.95 7.70
C SER A 8 -9.78 16.35 6.40
N SER A 9 -10.68 16.05 5.47
CA SER A 9 -10.34 15.87 4.07
C SER A 9 -9.99 17.25 3.49
N LEU A 10 -8.69 17.56 3.39
CA LEU A 10 -8.24 18.66 2.55
C LEU A 10 -8.48 18.24 1.08
N ILE A 11 -9.55 18.76 0.49
CA ILE A 11 -9.76 18.66 -0.95
C ILE A 11 -8.84 19.72 -1.55
N ILE A 12 -7.64 19.31 -1.96
CA ILE A 12 -6.75 20.17 -2.74
C ILE A 12 -7.32 20.19 -4.16
N SER A 13 -7.77 21.36 -4.62
CA SER A 13 -8.27 21.54 -5.98
C SER A 13 -7.27 21.02 -7.01
N GLU A 14 -7.75 20.23 -7.96
CA GLU A 14 -6.94 19.75 -9.08
C GLU A 14 -6.42 20.98 -9.88
N GLY A 15 -5.11 21.09 -10.05
CA GLY A 15 -4.46 22.19 -10.79
C GLY A 15 -3.64 23.19 -9.98
N LEU A 16 -3.56 23.05 -8.65
CA LEU A 16 -2.62 23.83 -7.83
C LEU A 16 -1.22 23.21 -7.87
N ASP A 17 -0.19 24.05 -8.09
CA ASP A 17 1.22 23.67 -7.98
C ASP A 17 1.58 23.44 -6.51
N ALA A 18 1.31 22.24 -6.01
CA ALA A 18 1.43 21.87 -4.62
C ALA A 18 1.77 20.39 -4.44
N VAL A 19 2.42 20.08 -3.31
CA VAL A 19 2.66 18.70 -2.87
C VAL A 19 1.34 18.07 -2.42
N LYS A 20 0.99 16.92 -3.00
CA LYS A 20 -0.21 16.16 -2.64
C LYS A 20 0.09 15.18 -1.51
N ILE A 21 -0.62 15.33 -0.38
CA ILE A 21 -0.55 14.37 0.75
C ILE A 21 -1.79 13.49 0.71
N MET A 22 -1.60 12.17 0.60
CA MET A 22 -2.68 11.20 0.56
C MET A 22 -2.27 9.88 1.22
N THR A 23 -3.25 9.03 1.51
CA THR A 23 -3.00 7.68 2.03
C THR A 23 -2.65 6.72 0.89
N ILE A 24 -1.96 5.63 1.20
CA ILE A 24 -1.62 4.57 0.23
C ILE A 24 -2.88 4.10 -0.52
N HIS A 25 -3.98 3.87 0.19
CA HIS A 25 -5.24 3.43 -0.43
C HIS A 25 -5.80 4.45 -1.42
N LYS A 26 -5.76 5.76 -1.10
CA LYS A 26 -6.23 6.81 -2.01
C LYS A 26 -5.32 6.99 -3.23
N SER A 27 -4.07 6.53 -3.17
CA SER A 27 -3.15 6.58 -4.30
C SER A 27 -3.33 5.46 -5.33
N LYS A 28 -4.14 4.43 -5.02
CA LYS A 28 -4.33 3.27 -5.91
C LYS A 28 -4.90 3.71 -7.26
N GLY A 29 -4.25 3.28 -8.34
CA GLY A 29 -4.61 3.67 -9.72
C GLY A 29 -4.07 5.03 -10.16
N LEU A 30 -3.42 5.77 -9.27
CA LEU A 30 -2.71 7.01 -9.59
C LEU A 30 -1.22 6.75 -9.74
N GLU A 31 -0.54 7.61 -10.49
CA GLU A 31 0.91 7.62 -10.68
C GLU A 31 1.43 9.05 -10.49
N PHE A 32 2.64 9.17 -9.96
CA PHE A 32 3.30 10.45 -9.72
C PHE A 32 4.77 10.37 -10.14
N PRO A 33 5.36 11.43 -10.73
CA PRO A 33 6.77 11.46 -11.08
C PRO A 33 7.68 11.11 -9.89
N ILE A 34 7.38 11.72 -8.73
CA ILE A 34 8.12 11.55 -7.48
C ILE A 34 7.15 11.13 -6.37
N VAL A 35 7.51 10.11 -5.60
CA VAL A 35 6.77 9.69 -4.41
C VAL A 35 7.69 9.66 -3.19
N ILE A 36 7.23 10.25 -2.09
CA ILE A 36 7.92 10.23 -0.81
C ILE A 36 7.07 9.42 0.17
N MET A 37 7.63 8.32 0.68
CA MET A 37 7.05 7.53 1.76
C MET A 37 7.77 7.88 3.08
N PRO A 38 7.17 8.73 3.94
CA PRO A 38 7.87 9.28 5.09
C PRO A 38 8.05 8.30 6.27
N PHE A 39 7.23 7.26 6.39
CA PHE A 39 7.16 6.41 7.58
C PHE A 39 7.07 4.91 7.23
N CYS A 40 8.02 4.39 6.47
CA CYS A 40 8.07 2.98 6.10
C CYS A 40 8.57 2.08 7.25
N SER A 41 7.94 2.15 8.43
CA SER A 41 8.35 1.37 9.62
C SER A 41 7.15 0.99 10.51
N TRP A 42 5.97 0.80 9.92
CA TRP A 42 4.81 0.34 10.68
C TRP A 42 4.92 -1.14 11.05
N ASP A 43 4.27 -1.51 12.17
CA ASP A 43 4.26 -2.87 12.70
C ASP A 43 3.54 -3.84 11.75
N ILE A 44 4.18 -4.97 11.44
CA ILE A 44 3.62 -6.04 10.61
C ILE A 44 2.57 -6.83 11.40
N ALA A 45 2.91 -7.21 12.62
CA ALA A 45 2.08 -8.01 13.50
C ALA A 45 1.35 -7.09 14.48
N LYS A 46 0.13 -6.69 14.13
CA LYS A 46 -0.79 -6.06 15.08
C LYS A 46 -1.71 -7.14 15.65
N GLU A 47 -1.85 -7.22 16.97
CA GLU A 47 -2.83 -8.12 17.58
C GLU A 47 -4.24 -7.74 17.10
N SER A 48 -5.03 -8.73 16.72
CA SER A 48 -6.41 -8.56 16.27
C SER A 48 -7.34 -9.42 17.10
N GLU A 49 -8.58 -8.96 17.21
CA GLU A 49 -9.66 -9.67 17.89
C GLU A 49 -10.68 -10.06 16.83
N GLN A 50 -10.98 -11.35 16.73
CA GLN A 50 -11.89 -11.87 15.71
C GLN A 50 -12.71 -13.06 16.22
N TRP A 51 -13.79 -13.35 15.50
CA TRP A 51 -14.60 -14.54 15.73
C TRP A 51 -13.90 -15.76 15.14
N VAL A 52 -13.64 -16.76 15.96
CA VAL A 52 -13.09 -18.05 15.57
C VAL A 52 -14.18 -19.10 15.68
N LYS A 53 -14.36 -19.90 14.63
CA LYS A 53 -15.29 -21.03 14.64
C LYS A 53 -14.71 -22.17 15.46
N LEU A 54 -15.52 -22.78 16.30
CA LEU A 54 -15.17 -23.98 17.04
C LEU A 54 -15.67 -25.19 16.24
N ASN A 55 -14.76 -26.07 15.87
CA ASN A 55 -15.10 -27.35 15.22
C ASN A 55 -15.18 -28.45 16.28
N ASP A 56 -16.01 -28.24 17.32
CA ASP A 56 -16.20 -29.18 18.41
C ASP A 56 -17.69 -29.48 18.57
N ASP A 57 -18.09 -30.68 18.13
CA ASP A 57 -19.48 -31.16 18.16
C ASP A 57 -19.99 -31.41 19.59
N GLU A 58 -19.11 -31.45 20.60
CA GLU A 58 -19.48 -31.61 22.00
C GLU A 58 -19.83 -30.28 22.69
N LEU A 59 -19.42 -29.15 22.11
CA LEU A 59 -19.71 -27.82 22.64
C LEU A 59 -20.93 -27.21 21.95
N PRO A 60 -21.94 -26.72 22.68
CA PRO A 60 -23.10 -26.03 22.08
C PRO A 60 -22.75 -24.60 21.61
N ILE A 61 -21.50 -24.32 21.31
CA ILE A 61 -20.96 -22.99 20.97
C ILE A 61 -20.28 -23.08 19.61
N GLU A 62 -20.84 -22.39 18.61
CA GLU A 62 -20.33 -22.41 17.24
C GLU A 62 -19.08 -21.54 17.05
N SER A 63 -18.95 -20.45 17.81
CA SER A 63 -17.81 -19.53 17.67
C SER A 63 -17.52 -18.76 18.94
N VAL A 64 -16.27 -18.31 19.05
CA VAL A 64 -15.77 -17.54 20.20
C VAL A 64 -15.04 -16.30 19.72
N TYR A 65 -15.21 -15.19 20.43
CA TYR A 65 -14.49 -13.95 20.15
C TYR A 65 -13.16 -13.95 20.91
N LEU A 66 -12.06 -14.04 20.18
CA LEU A 66 -10.73 -14.19 20.77
C LEU A 66 -9.75 -13.18 20.20
N LYS A 67 -8.82 -12.76 21.07
CA LYS A 67 -7.64 -12.01 20.68
C LYS A 67 -6.57 -12.97 20.19
N LEU A 68 -6.28 -12.96 18.89
CA LEU A 68 -5.25 -13.82 18.32
C LEU A 68 -3.86 -13.28 18.67
N ASN A 69 -3.15 -14.04 19.50
CA ASN A 69 -1.81 -13.72 19.98
C ASN A 69 -1.04 -15.00 20.31
N LYS A 70 0.13 -14.84 20.97
CA LYS A 70 0.97 -15.97 21.36
C LYS A 70 0.30 -16.92 22.36
N ASN A 71 -0.57 -16.41 23.23
CA ASN A 71 -1.25 -17.23 24.24
C ASN A 71 -2.36 -18.08 23.61
N THR A 72 -3.17 -17.50 22.71
CA THR A 72 -4.20 -18.28 22.00
C THR A 72 -3.59 -19.33 21.07
N ARG A 73 -2.44 -19.02 20.45
CA ARG A 73 -1.66 -19.99 19.69
C ARG A 73 -1.28 -21.23 20.53
N THR A 74 -0.88 -21.04 21.78
CA THR A 74 -0.58 -22.17 22.70
C THR A 74 -1.81 -22.84 23.29
N ALA A 75 -2.99 -22.21 23.19
CA ALA A 75 -4.24 -22.70 23.76
C ALA A 75 -5.08 -23.55 22.77
N GLY A 76 -4.50 -23.96 21.63
CA GLY A 76 -5.17 -24.79 20.63
C GLY A 76 -5.63 -24.05 19.37
N PHE A 77 -5.47 -22.72 19.30
CA PHE A 77 -5.85 -21.91 18.14
C PHE A 77 -4.65 -21.54 17.26
N SER A 78 -3.70 -22.47 17.09
CA SER A 78 -2.45 -22.18 16.38
C SER A 78 -2.68 -21.91 14.90
N GLU A 79 -3.61 -22.63 14.27
CA GLU A 79 -3.91 -22.50 12.85
C GLU A 79 -4.53 -21.12 12.54
N GLU A 80 -5.49 -20.68 13.35
CA GLU A 80 -6.14 -19.38 13.18
C GLU A 80 -5.17 -18.22 13.40
N VAL A 81 -4.29 -18.35 14.40
CA VAL A 81 -3.24 -17.33 14.60
C VAL A 81 -2.27 -17.30 13.42
N GLU A 82 -1.92 -18.45 12.85
CA GLU A 82 -1.03 -18.52 11.69
C GLU A 82 -1.67 -17.95 10.43
N GLN A 83 -2.92 -18.29 10.16
CA GLN A 83 -3.67 -17.75 9.03
C GLN A 83 -3.74 -16.23 9.14
N GLU A 84 -4.11 -15.70 10.30
CA GLU A 84 -4.18 -14.25 10.53
C GLU A 84 -2.81 -13.56 10.35
N ASP A 85 -1.72 -14.17 10.84
CA ASP A 85 -0.37 -13.65 10.66
C ASP A 85 0.04 -13.61 9.18
N GLN A 86 -0.38 -14.61 8.38
CA GLN A 86 -0.15 -14.66 6.93
C GLN A 86 -0.95 -13.59 6.19
N GLU A 87 -2.25 -13.45 6.51
CA GLU A 87 -3.13 -12.44 5.90
C GLU A 87 -2.63 -11.02 6.17
N LYS A 88 -2.21 -10.72 7.40
CA LYS A 88 -1.57 -9.44 7.76
C LYS A 88 -0.28 -9.21 6.99
N THR A 89 0.54 -10.24 6.84
CA THR A 89 1.78 -10.14 6.08
C THR A 89 1.49 -9.80 4.62
N LEU A 90 0.51 -10.48 4.02
CA LEU A 90 0.10 -10.23 2.64
C LEU A 90 -0.47 -8.82 2.44
N ASP A 91 -1.31 -8.34 3.36
CA ASP A 91 -1.85 -6.97 3.32
C ASP A 91 -0.74 -5.92 3.40
N ASN A 92 0.26 -6.13 4.25
CA ASN A 92 1.42 -5.25 4.36
C ASN A 92 2.28 -5.26 3.09
N ILE A 93 2.48 -6.43 2.47
CA ILE A 93 3.15 -6.53 1.16
C ILE A 93 2.35 -5.78 0.09
N ASN A 94 1.03 -5.93 0.07
CA ASN A 94 0.16 -5.22 -0.87
C ASN A 94 0.24 -3.70 -0.70
N LYS A 95 0.28 -3.21 0.55
CA LYS A 95 0.47 -1.78 0.83
C LYS A 95 1.81 -1.25 0.31
N LEU A 96 2.90 -1.97 0.55
CA LEU A 96 4.22 -1.61 0.01
C LEU A 96 4.21 -1.64 -1.50
N TYR A 97 3.66 -2.69 -2.11
CA TYR A 97 3.54 -2.82 -3.55
C TYR A 97 2.79 -1.64 -4.16
N VAL A 98 1.60 -1.30 -3.64
CA VAL A 98 0.84 -0.14 -4.12
C VAL A 98 1.68 1.12 -3.97
N ALA A 99 2.22 1.38 -2.78
CA ALA A 99 2.92 2.63 -2.53
C ALA A 99 4.22 2.80 -3.34
N PHE A 100 5.01 1.74 -3.50
CA PHE A 100 6.27 1.78 -4.25
C PHE A 100 6.05 1.89 -5.75
N THR A 101 4.98 1.31 -6.27
CA THR A 101 4.61 1.40 -7.69
C THR A 101 3.87 2.69 -8.05
N ARG A 102 3.67 3.61 -7.11
CA ARG A 102 3.10 4.94 -7.42
C ARG A 102 4.13 5.86 -8.09
N ALA A 103 5.43 5.63 -7.85
CA ALA A 103 6.51 6.42 -8.42
C ALA A 103 6.79 6.03 -9.86
N VAL A 104 6.91 7.01 -10.74
CA VAL A 104 7.34 6.81 -12.13
C VAL A 104 8.85 6.98 -12.26
N ASP A 105 9.40 8.05 -11.69
CA ASP A 105 10.82 8.40 -11.84
C ASP A 105 11.61 8.19 -10.56
N GLU A 106 11.09 8.65 -9.42
CA GLU A 106 11.83 8.65 -8.15
C GLU A 106 10.96 8.25 -6.95
N LEU A 107 11.50 7.35 -6.13
CA LEU A 107 10.88 6.87 -4.90
C LEU A 107 11.81 7.13 -3.71
N HIS A 108 11.38 7.98 -2.79
CA HIS A 108 12.07 8.18 -1.52
C HIS A 108 11.38 7.41 -0.40
N ILE A 109 12.13 6.55 0.29
CA ILE A 109 11.64 5.77 1.43
C ILE A 109 12.37 6.25 2.68
N ILE A 110 11.62 6.77 3.65
CA ILE A 110 12.13 7.20 4.95
C ILE A 110 11.68 6.20 6.00
N SER A 111 12.63 5.69 6.79
CA SER A 111 12.37 4.68 7.81
C SER A 111 13.28 4.84 9.03
N SER A 112 12.76 4.44 10.20
CA SER A 112 13.53 4.35 11.43
C SER A 112 14.17 2.97 11.52
N MET A 113 15.33 2.81 10.88
CA MET A 113 16.06 1.53 10.80
C MET A 113 16.67 1.16 12.16
N ASN A 114 15.82 0.89 13.15
CA ASN A 114 16.20 0.67 14.55
C ASN A 114 16.48 -0.82 14.79
N ASN A 115 17.77 -1.17 14.94
CA ASN A 115 18.22 -2.54 15.21
C ASN A 115 17.83 -3.10 16.60
N ARG A 116 17.22 -2.30 17.48
CA ARG A 116 16.91 -2.71 18.86
C ARG A 116 15.43 -3.09 19.09
N SER A 117 14.57 -2.91 18.10
CA SER A 117 13.15 -3.22 18.24
C SER A 117 12.91 -4.73 18.17
N THR A 118 12.20 -5.28 19.16
CA THR A 118 11.67 -6.66 19.11
C THR A 118 10.46 -6.80 18.20
N ARG A 119 9.89 -5.67 17.73
CA ARG A 119 8.74 -5.65 16.83
C ARG A 119 9.19 -5.78 15.39
N LYS A 120 8.54 -6.70 14.66
CA LYS A 120 8.71 -6.86 13.21
C LYS A 120 7.97 -5.72 12.51
N THR A 121 8.72 -4.77 11.95
CA THR A 121 8.22 -3.67 11.14
C THR A 121 8.56 -3.89 9.67
N VAL A 122 7.81 -3.25 8.77
CA VAL A 122 7.94 -3.47 7.32
C VAL A 122 9.31 -3.10 6.72
N ASP A 123 10.07 -2.17 7.32
CA ASP A 123 11.43 -1.83 6.86
C ASP A 123 12.41 -2.99 6.96
N HIS A 124 12.15 -3.96 7.84
CA HIS A 124 13.01 -5.14 7.94
C HIS A 124 13.05 -5.94 6.64
N TRP A 125 12.00 -5.86 5.82
CA TRP A 125 11.96 -6.52 4.51
C TRP A 125 12.83 -5.83 3.46
N LEU A 126 13.22 -4.56 3.66
CA LEU A 126 14.10 -3.83 2.76
C LEU A 126 15.58 -4.12 3.01
N ARG A 127 15.93 -4.56 4.23
CA ARG A 127 17.32 -4.79 4.64
C ARG A 127 18.06 -5.80 3.77
N PRO A 128 17.50 -6.99 3.45
CA PRO A 128 18.21 -7.96 2.60
C PRO A 128 18.51 -7.40 1.22
N PHE A 129 17.59 -6.59 0.66
CA PHE A 129 17.79 -5.92 -0.62
C PHE A 129 18.94 -4.91 -0.55
N ILE A 130 19.00 -4.09 0.50
CA ILE A 130 20.05 -3.10 0.73
C ILE A 130 21.42 -3.77 0.89
N GLU A 131 21.49 -4.84 1.69
CA GLU A 131 22.71 -5.59 1.96
C GLU A 131 23.22 -6.32 0.71
N THR A 132 22.32 -6.98 -0.03
CA THR A 132 22.68 -7.77 -1.24
C THR A 132 23.19 -6.90 -2.38
N ASN A 133 22.57 -5.74 -2.60
CA ASN A 133 22.97 -4.83 -3.68
C ASN A 133 24.18 -3.96 -3.34
N ASN A 134 24.80 -4.21 -2.17
CA ASN A 134 25.96 -3.47 -1.67
C ASN A 134 25.76 -1.94 -1.74
N LEU A 135 24.53 -1.48 -1.50
CA LEU A 135 24.15 -0.05 -1.53
C LEU A 135 24.71 0.72 -0.34
N LEU A 136 25.59 0.07 0.44
CA LEU A 136 26.34 0.60 1.57
C LEU A 136 27.43 1.59 1.12
N SER A 137 27.19 2.40 0.08
CA SER A 137 27.86 3.70 0.01
C SER A 137 27.33 4.48 1.21
N LYS A 138 28.10 4.40 2.30
CA LYS A 138 27.88 5.05 3.58
C LYS A 138 27.96 6.57 3.37
N THR A 139 27.00 7.14 2.65
CA THR A 139 26.76 8.57 2.72
C THR A 139 26.14 8.85 4.07
N GLU A 140 26.37 10.01 4.66
CA GLU A 140 25.79 10.39 5.96
C GLU A 140 24.24 10.43 5.95
N LYS A 141 23.59 10.21 4.79
CA LYS A 141 22.19 10.54 4.52
C LYS A 141 21.30 9.37 4.05
N GLY A 142 21.83 8.19 3.73
CA GLY A 142 21.00 7.03 3.38
C GLY A 142 21.57 6.10 2.30
N TYR A 143 20.67 5.36 1.64
CA TYR A 143 20.94 4.40 0.58
C TYR A 143 20.33 4.89 -0.73
N GLU A 144 21.05 4.79 -1.84
CA GLU A 144 20.58 5.19 -3.16
C GLU A 144 20.76 4.03 -4.16
N PHE A 145 19.77 3.82 -5.03
CA PHE A 145 19.79 2.79 -6.07
C PHE A 145 19.15 3.34 -7.35
N GLY A 146 19.74 3.00 -8.50
CA GLY A 146 19.27 3.46 -9.81
C GLY A 146 20.12 4.61 -10.38
N ALA A 147 19.68 5.15 -11.52
CA ALA A 147 20.32 6.30 -12.17
C ALA A 147 19.48 7.55 -11.93
N ALA A 148 20.12 8.67 -11.56
CA ALA A 148 19.43 9.94 -11.41
C ALA A 148 18.96 10.44 -12.78
N THR A 149 17.65 10.46 -13.00
CA THR A 149 17.01 11.03 -14.20
C THR A 149 16.24 12.30 -13.83
N LYS A 150 16.04 13.19 -14.81
CA LYS A 150 15.13 14.33 -14.59
C LYS A 150 13.71 13.79 -14.41
N PRO A 151 12.98 14.20 -13.36
CA PRO A 151 11.60 13.79 -13.17
C PRO A 151 10.74 14.19 -14.37
N SER A 152 9.88 13.29 -14.80
CA SER A 152 8.84 13.56 -15.77
C SER A 152 7.88 14.62 -15.22
N LYS A 153 7.23 15.38 -16.12
CA LYS A 153 6.15 16.29 -15.69
C LYS A 153 4.97 15.45 -15.21
N PRO A 154 4.22 15.88 -14.18
CA PRO A 154 2.96 15.23 -13.84
C PRO A 154 2.09 15.13 -15.09
N SER A 155 1.51 13.96 -15.37
CA SER A 155 0.56 13.84 -16.47
C SER A 155 -0.57 14.85 -16.25
N GLU A 156 -0.90 15.63 -17.27
CA GLU A 156 -2.12 16.43 -17.25
C GLU A 156 -3.29 15.45 -17.14
N TYR A 157 -3.97 15.45 -16.00
CA TYR A 157 -5.21 14.73 -15.85
C TYR A 157 -6.22 15.38 -16.80
N ILE A 158 -6.69 14.65 -17.82
CA ILE A 158 -7.82 15.10 -18.62
C ILE A 158 -9.05 14.99 -17.72
N SER A 159 -9.37 16.05 -16.98
CA SER A 159 -10.63 16.19 -16.22
C SER A 159 -11.78 16.55 -17.17
N GLY A 160 -11.90 15.81 -18.27
CA GLY A 160 -13.03 15.91 -19.20
C GLY A 160 -14.02 14.80 -18.90
N ILE A 161 -15.31 15.12 -18.94
CA ILE A 161 -16.33 14.09 -19.20
C ILE A 161 -15.92 13.49 -20.56
N ILE A 162 -15.50 12.23 -20.57
CA ILE A 162 -15.39 11.49 -21.82
C ILE A 162 -16.84 11.22 -22.22
N GLU A 163 -17.41 12.09 -23.06
CA GLU A 163 -18.60 11.74 -23.84
C GLU A 163 -18.17 10.60 -24.76
N LEU A 164 -18.55 9.38 -24.37
CA LEU A 164 -18.40 8.23 -25.24
C LEU A 164 -19.48 8.34 -26.32
N ASP A 165 -19.12 8.94 -27.46
CA ASP A 165 -19.94 8.84 -28.65
C ASP A 165 -20.18 7.36 -28.96
N HIS A 166 -21.46 7.03 -29.14
CA HIS A 166 -22.02 5.68 -29.27
C HIS A 166 -21.01 4.62 -29.75
N LEU A 167 -20.73 3.66 -28.87
CA LEU A 167 -19.99 2.45 -29.20
C LEU A 167 -20.82 1.59 -30.16
N ASP A 168 -20.58 1.75 -31.47
CA ASP A 168 -21.05 0.79 -32.48
C ASP A 168 -20.25 -0.50 -32.34
N ILE A 169 -20.73 -1.39 -31.48
CA ILE A 169 -20.20 -2.75 -31.36
C ILE A 169 -20.69 -3.54 -32.58
N LYS A 170 -19.93 -3.48 -33.68
CA LYS A 170 -20.12 -4.45 -34.76
C LYS A 170 -19.63 -5.81 -34.28
N SER A 171 -20.57 -6.74 -34.21
CA SER A 171 -20.37 -8.16 -33.97
C SER A 171 -19.58 -8.79 -35.12
N ASP A 172 -18.27 -8.65 -35.13
CA ASP A 172 -17.33 -9.67 -35.63
C ASP A 172 -15.86 -9.35 -35.29
N LEU A 173 -15.24 -10.30 -34.58
CA LEU A 173 -13.82 -10.62 -34.38
C LEU A 173 -12.74 -9.53 -34.16
N HIS A 174 -12.13 -9.63 -32.98
CA HIS A 174 -10.69 -9.54 -32.66
C HIS A 174 -9.87 -8.26 -32.93
N SER A 175 -10.47 -7.10 -33.17
CA SER A 175 -9.73 -5.84 -33.01
C SER A 175 -10.59 -4.66 -32.59
N ILE A 176 -10.24 -4.04 -31.47
CA ILE A 176 -10.75 -2.72 -31.09
C ILE A 176 -9.81 -1.70 -31.75
N LYS A 177 -10.26 -1.02 -32.81
CA LYS A 177 -9.57 0.14 -33.37
C LYS A 177 -10.21 1.41 -32.82
N ILE A 178 -9.50 2.08 -31.92
CA ILE A 178 -9.87 3.42 -31.45
C ILE A 178 -9.32 4.42 -32.49
N LYS A 179 -10.21 5.08 -33.23
CA LYS A 179 -9.86 6.23 -34.06
C LYS A 179 -10.22 7.50 -33.30
N GLY A 180 -9.24 8.16 -32.70
CA GLY A 180 -9.39 9.53 -32.22
C GLY A 180 -9.32 10.50 -33.41
N SER A 181 -10.39 11.25 -33.67
CA SER A 181 -10.36 12.38 -34.61
C SER A 181 -10.04 13.64 -33.84
N PHE A 182 -8.82 14.16 -33.99
CA PHE A 182 -8.49 15.53 -33.56
C PHE A 182 -8.78 16.48 -34.71
N LYS A 183 -9.70 17.44 -34.49
CA LYS A 183 -9.82 18.65 -35.32
C LYS A 183 -9.17 19.81 -34.57
N TRP A 184 -8.28 20.52 -35.25
CA TRP A 184 -7.68 21.78 -34.84
C TRP A 184 -8.73 22.89 -34.71
#